data_AF-A0A971W5T3-F1
#
_entry.id   AF-A0A971W5T3-F1
#
_cell.length_a   1.000
_cell.length_b   1.000
_cell.length_c   1.000
_cell.angle_alpha   90.00
_cell.angle_beta   90.00
_cell.angle_gamma   90.00
#
_symmetry.space_group_name_H-M   'P 1'
#
loop_
_entity.id
_entity.type
_entity.pdbx_description
1 polymer ?
#
loop_
_entity_poly.entity_id
_entity_poly.type
_entity_poly.pdbx_seq_one_letter_code
_entity_poly.pdbx_strand_id
1 'polypeptide(L)'
;MTELQEMFLFGTFIYYLFKGSLFVVLYIALVIVEKHARERQKQIQAYLRKKRAIERERWQVAYNLCGQQIEKQAALPAAKPLDLSQLINNPNSFTAYSSVNKRVCA
;
A
#
# COMPACT_ATOMS: atom_id res chain seq x y z
N MET A 1 13.34 61.25 -28.75
CA MET A 1 12.85 59.92 -29.17
C MET A 1 11.91 60.11 -30.33
N THR A 2 11.98 59.29 -31.36
CA THR A 2 10.98 59.31 -32.44
C THR A 2 9.74 58.53 -32.00
N GLU A 3 8.54 58.94 -32.44
CA GLU A 3 7.27 58.29 -32.05
C GLU A 3 7.27 56.78 -32.36
N LEU A 4 7.93 56.40 -33.45
CA LEU A 4 8.07 55.01 -33.89
C LEU A 4 8.90 54.16 -32.91
N GLN A 5 9.94 54.73 -32.28
CA GLN A 5 10.71 54.04 -31.25
C GLN A 5 9.93 53.88 -29.95
N GLU A 6 9.11 54.87 -29.59
CA GLU A 6 8.31 54.84 -28.37
C GLU A 6 7.21 53.78 -28.44
N MET A 7 6.48 53.70 -29.57
CA MET A 7 5.49 52.65 -29.79
C MET A 7 6.11 51.24 -29.79
N PHE A 8 7.29 51.08 -30.39
CA PHE A 8 8.00 49.79 -30.39
C PHE A 8 8.42 49.37 -28.97
N LEU A 9 8.91 50.31 -28.16
CA LEU A 9 9.31 50.02 -26.79
C LEU A 9 8.10 49.64 -25.91
N PHE A 10 6.99 50.36 -26.05
CA PHE A 10 5.76 50.03 -25.32
C PHE A 10 5.19 48.68 -25.73
N GLY A 11 5.15 48.38 -27.04
CA GLY A 11 4.66 47.10 -27.55
C GLY A 11 5.51 45.91 -27.05
N THR A 12 6.84 46.04 -27.08
CA THR A 12 7.74 45.01 -26.57
C THR A 12 7.65 44.87 -25.04
N PHE A 13 7.50 45.97 -24.31
CA PHE A 13 7.30 45.96 -22.86
C PHE A 13 6.01 45.22 -22.46
N ILE A 14 4.88 45.54 -23.11
CA ILE A 14 3.60 44.87 -22.89
C ILE A 14 3.70 43.38 -23.24
N TYR A 15 4.35 43.05 -24.35
CA TYR A 15 4.58 41.67 -24.78
C TYR A 15 5.31 40.86 -23.70
N TYR A 16 6.40 41.41 -23.14
CA TYR A 16 7.14 40.73 -22.08
C TYR A 16 6.38 40.66 -20.74
N LEU A 17 5.57 41.68 -20.42
CA LEU A 17 4.69 41.65 -19.25
C LEU A 17 3.66 40.52 -19.33
N PHE A 18 2.98 40.38 -20.47
CA PHE A 18 2.02 39.29 -20.69
C PHE A 18 2.71 37.92 -20.70
N LYS A 19 3.88 37.83 -21.33
CA LYS A 19 4.66 36.59 -21.33
C LYS A 19 5.06 36.21 -19.90
N GLY A 20 5.50 37.17 -19.09
CA GLY A 20 5.86 36.96 -17.69
C GLY A 20 4.66 36.57 -16.83
N SER A 21 3.53 37.27 -16.97
CA SER A 21 2.33 36.97 -16.20
C SER A 21 1.78 35.57 -16.50
N LEU A 22 1.89 35.11 -17.75
CA LEU A 22 1.51 33.76 -18.14
C LEU A 22 2.28 32.68 -17.34
N PHE A 23 3.60 32.85 -17.19
CA PHE A 23 4.42 31.94 -16.41
C PHE A 23 4.06 31.96 -14.92
N VAL A 24 3.77 33.13 -14.36
CA VAL A 24 3.36 33.26 -12.95
C VAL A 24 2.02 32.57 -12.70
N VAL A 25 1.04 32.76 -13.60
CA VAL A 25 -0.27 32.10 -13.49
C VAL A 25 -0.13 30.57 -13.58
N LEU A 26 0.65 30.07 -14.54
CA LEU A 26 0.93 28.64 -14.66
C LEU A 26 1.60 28.08 -13.40
N TYR A 27 2.57 28.80 -12.83
CA TYR A 27 3.23 28.40 -11.59
C TYR A 27 2.26 28.31 -10.42
N ILE A 28 1.39 29.31 -10.24
CA ILE A 28 0.38 29.31 -9.17
C ILE A 28 -0.59 28.14 -9.35
N ALA A 29 -1.06 27.91 -10.57
CA ALA A 29 -1.95 26.78 -10.87
C ALA A 29 -1.30 25.44 -10.50
N LEU A 30 0.00 25.27 -10.82
CA LEU A 30 0.77 24.07 -10.51
C LEU A 30 0.88 23.85 -8.99
N VAL A 31 1.15 24.91 -8.22
CA VAL A 31 1.19 24.86 -6.75
C VAL A 31 -0.17 24.46 -6.16
N ILE A 32 -1.28 24.96 -6.70
CA ILE A 32 -2.63 24.61 -6.24
C ILE A 32 -2.90 23.12 -6.50
N VAL A 33 -2.59 22.62 -7.70
CA VAL A 33 -2.78 21.22 -8.07
C VAL A 33 -1.94 20.30 -7.19
N GLU A 34 -0.67 20.64 -6.93
CA GLU A 34 0.17 19.87 -6.02
C GLU A 34 -0.40 19.80 -4.60
N LYS A 35 -0.86 20.93 -4.06
CA LYS A 35 -1.47 20.97 -2.73
C LYS A 35 -2.72 20.08 -2.68
N HIS A 36 -3.58 20.18 -3.69
CA HIS A 36 -4.78 19.35 -3.79
C HIS A 36 -4.44 17.86 -3.87
N ALA A 37 -3.45 17.49 -4.68
CA ALA A 37 -2.99 16.11 -4.79
C ALA A 37 -2.45 15.56 -3.46
N ARG A 38 -1.65 16.35 -2.74
CA ARG A 38 -1.12 15.96 -1.41
C ARG A 38 -2.22 15.78 -0.38
N GLU A 39 -3.24 16.65 -0.38
CA GLU A 39 -4.39 16.53 0.52
C GLU A 39 -5.20 15.26 0.24
N ARG A 40 -5.51 14.98 -1.03
CA ARG A 40 -6.19 13.75 -1.45
C ARG A 40 -5.40 12.50 -1.03
N GLN A 41 -4.07 12.51 -1.24
CA GLN A 41 -3.21 11.40 -0.83
C GLN A 41 -3.24 11.19 0.69
N LYS A 42 -3.17 12.27 1.49
CA LYS A 42 -3.29 12.19 2.94
C LYS A 42 -4.63 11.60 3.38
N GLN A 43 -5.74 12.01 2.76
CA GLN A 43 -7.07 11.48 3.06
C GLN A 43 -7.16 9.97 2.79
N ILE A 44 -6.67 9.53 1.62
CA ILE A 44 -6.66 8.11 1.25
C ILE A 44 -5.80 7.30 2.22
N GLN A 45 -4.60 7.78 2.56
CA GLN A 45 -3.74 7.10 3.52
C GLN A 45 -4.38 7.02 4.91
N ALA A 46 -5.03 8.09 5.38
CA ALA A 46 -5.73 8.08 6.65
C ALA A 46 -6.89 7.06 6.64
N TYR A 47 -7.66 7.01 5.56
CA TYR A 47 -8.73 6.03 5.38
C TYR A 47 -8.19 4.60 5.38
N LEU A 48 -7.14 4.30 4.62
CA LEU A 48 -6.53 2.97 4.57
C LEU A 48 -5.95 2.56 5.93
N ARG A 49 -5.32 3.48 6.67
CA ARG A 49 -4.81 3.20 8.02
C ARG A 49 -5.93 2.84 8.98
N LYS A 50 -7.05 3.58 8.95
CA LYS A 50 -8.25 3.26 9.73
C LYS A 50 -8.80 1.90 9.36
N LYS A 51 -8.96 1.61 8.06
CA LYS A 51 -9.44 0.32 7.57
C LYS A 51 -8.56 -0.84 8.06
N ARG A 52 -7.23 -0.71 7.94
CA ARG A 52 -6.28 -1.73 8.43
C ARG A 52 -6.28 -1.88 9.95
N ALA A 53 -6.62 -0.84 10.71
CA ALA A 53 -6.76 -0.95 12.17
C ALA A 53 -8.00 -1.77 12.53
N ILE A 54 -9.13 -1.47 11.90
CA ILE A 54 -10.39 -2.21 12.08
C ILE A 54 -10.23 -3.68 11.64
N GLU A 55 -9.55 -3.92 10.51
CA GLU A 55 -9.24 -5.29 10.08
C GLU A 55 -8.38 -5.99 11.12
N ARG A 56 -7.29 -5.38 11.63
CA ARG A 56 -6.45 -5.99 12.67
C ARG A 56 -7.25 -6.39 13.91
N GLU A 57 -8.17 -5.57 14.38
CA GLU A 57 -9.06 -5.91 15.50
C GLU A 57 -9.98 -7.09 15.15
N ARG A 58 -10.59 -7.08 13.97
CA ARG A 58 -11.48 -8.15 13.51
C ARG A 58 -10.77 -9.49 13.35
N TRP A 59 -9.54 -9.46 12.85
CA TRP A 59 -8.71 -10.64 12.64
C TRP A 59 -7.92 -11.05 13.88
N GLN A 60 -7.90 -10.26 14.96
CA GLN A 60 -7.14 -10.54 16.18
C GLN A 60 -7.49 -11.90 16.78
N VAL A 61 -8.79 -12.24 16.82
CA VAL A 61 -9.24 -13.54 17.33
C VAL A 61 -8.75 -14.68 16.43
N ALA A 62 -8.86 -14.52 15.10
CA ALA A 62 -8.39 -15.53 14.14
C ALA A 62 -6.87 -15.72 14.22
N TYR A 63 -6.11 -14.63 14.36
CA TYR A 63 -4.66 -14.67 14.55
C TYR A 63 -4.26 -15.31 15.88
N ASN A 64 -4.96 -15.01 16.97
CA ASN A 64 -4.72 -15.63 18.27
C ASN A 64 -4.99 -17.14 18.21
N LEU A 65 -6.07 -17.56 17.54
CA LEU A 65 -6.38 -18.98 17.35
C LEU A 65 -5.36 -19.68 16.44
N CYS A 66 -4.92 -19.06 15.35
CA CYS A 66 -3.85 -19.59 14.49
C CYS A 66 -2.53 -19.69 15.29
N GLY A 67 -2.15 -18.66 16.05
CA GLY A 67 -0.96 -18.65 16.89
C GLY A 67 -0.98 -19.79 17.92
N GLN A 68 -2.08 -19.95 18.64
CA GLN A 68 -2.25 -21.07 19.58
C GLN A 68 -2.18 -22.43 18.89
N GLN A 69 -2.68 -22.57 17.66
CA GLN A 69 -2.58 -23.81 16.90
C GLN A 69 -1.14 -24.10 16.45
N ILE A 70 -0.38 -23.07 16.07
CA ILE A 70 1.05 -23.21 15.73
C ILE A 70 1.85 -23.59 16.98
N GLU A 71 1.63 -22.93 18.11
CA GLU A 71 2.29 -23.27 19.38
C GLU A 71 1.96 -24.70 19.83
N LYS A 72 0.69 -25.12 19.72
CA LYS A 72 0.29 -26.51 19.98
C LYS A 72 0.96 -27.49 19.04
N GLN A 73 1.15 -27.14 17.77
CA GLN A 73 1.86 -27.97 16.79
C GLN A 73 3.38 -27.96 16.97
N ALA A 74 3.97 -26.89 17.52
CA ALA A 74 5.38 -26.80 17.85
C ALA A 74 5.73 -27.49 19.18
N ALA A 75 4.78 -27.54 20.12
CA ALA A 75 4.87 -28.29 21.36
C ALA A 75 4.70 -29.81 21.15
N LEU A 76 4.10 -30.23 20.02
CA LEU A 76 4.20 -31.60 19.57
C LEU A 76 5.65 -31.83 19.10
N PRO A 77 6.36 -32.84 19.63
CA PRO A 77 7.70 -33.16 19.15
C PRO A 77 7.60 -33.40 17.65
N ALA A 78 8.48 -32.77 16.86
CA ALA A 78 8.51 -32.91 15.41
C ALA A 78 8.36 -34.40 15.06
N ALA A 79 7.18 -34.79 14.57
CA ALA A 79 6.87 -36.17 14.29
C ALA A 79 7.88 -36.63 13.24
N LYS A 80 8.83 -37.45 13.67
CA LYS A 80 9.76 -38.12 12.76
C LYS A 80 8.87 -38.82 11.73
N PRO A 81 9.08 -38.62 10.41
CA PRO A 81 8.25 -39.29 9.42
C PRO A 81 8.28 -40.79 9.72
N LEU A 82 7.10 -41.39 9.92
CA LEU A 82 7.01 -42.83 10.16
C LEU A 82 7.60 -43.57 8.96
N ASP A 83 8.33 -44.66 9.21
CA ASP A 83 8.85 -45.51 8.14
C ASP A 83 7.71 -46.19 7.37
N LEU A 84 7.92 -46.46 6.08
CA LEU A 84 6.90 -46.99 5.17
C LEU A 84 6.17 -48.24 5.72
N SER A 85 6.89 -49.10 6.44
CA SER A 85 6.37 -50.32 7.05
C SER A 85 5.34 -50.04 8.16
N GLN A 86 5.43 -48.89 8.83
CA GLN A 86 4.49 -48.46 9.87
C GLN A 86 3.28 -47.74 9.26
N LEU A 87 3.39 -47.19 8.05
CA LEU A 87 2.26 -46.59 7.33
C LEU A 87 1.30 -47.65 6.79
N ILE A 88 1.82 -48.71 6.19
CA ILE A 88 1.00 -49.75 5.52
C ILE A 88 0.10 -50.48 6.53
N ASN A 89 0.54 -50.60 7.78
CA ASN A 89 -0.16 -51.32 8.82
C ASN A 89 -1.05 -50.42 9.71
N ASN A 90 -1.04 -49.10 9.50
CA ASN A 90 -1.84 -48.16 10.30
C ASN A 90 -3.19 -47.87 9.61
N PRO A 91 -4.34 -48.20 10.24
CA PRO A 91 -5.66 -47.95 9.65
C PRO A 91 -5.99 -46.45 9.47
N ASN A 92 -5.26 -45.56 10.15
CA ASN A 92 -5.41 -44.10 10.06
C ASN A 92 -4.31 -43.42 9.21
N SER A 93 -3.55 -44.19 8.43
CA SER A 93 -2.43 -43.68 7.63
C SER A 93 -2.85 -42.61 6.60
N PHE A 94 -4.04 -42.73 6.01
CA PHE A 94 -4.54 -41.77 5.03
C PHE A 94 -4.94 -40.40 5.63
N THR A 95 -5.36 -40.34 6.90
CA THR A 95 -5.78 -39.09 7.55
C THR A 95 -4.59 -38.34 8.17
N ALA A 96 -3.53 -39.05 8.54
CA ALA A 96 -2.31 -38.49 9.15
C ALA A 96 -1.57 -37.48 8.24
N TYR A 97 -1.68 -37.62 6.92
CA TYR A 97 -1.05 -36.69 5.95
C TYR A 97 -1.94 -35.50 5.56
N SER A 98 -3.23 -35.50 5.91
CA SER A 98 -4.15 -34.41 5.54
C SER A 98 -3.87 -33.09 6.29
N SER A 99 -3.13 -33.14 7.40
CA SER A 99 -2.77 -31.98 8.22
C SER A 99 -1.38 -31.40 7.93
N VAL A 100 -0.52 -32.11 7.19
CA VAL A 100 0.89 -31.73 7.00
C VAL A 100 1.04 -30.49 6.10
N ASN A 101 0.07 -30.25 5.20
CA ASN A 101 0.11 -29.14 4.24
C ASN A 101 -0.80 -27.94 4.58
N LYS A 102 -1.19 -27.76 5.85
CA LYS A 102 -1.96 -26.58 6.31
C LYS A 102 -1.07 -25.47 6.88
N ARG A 103 0.23 -25.43 6.53
CA ARG A 103 1.17 -24.38 6.97
C ARG A 103 1.05 -23.09 6.16
N VAL A 104 -0.16 -22.61 5.94
CA VAL A 104 -0.35 -21.28 5.36
C VAL A 104 -1.51 -20.61 6.09
N CYS A 105 -1.20 -19.94 7.20
CA CYS A 105 -2.01 -18.80 7.63
C CYS A 105 -1.61 -17.64 6.70
N ALA A 106 -2.55 -17.21 5.86
CA ALA A 106 -2.38 -16.11 4.90
C ALA A 106 -2.41 -14.73 5.58
#